data_AF-A0A1R3GYP0-F1
#
_entry.id   AF-A0A1R3GYP0-F1
#
_cell.length_a   1.000
_cell.length_b   1.000
_cell.length_c   1.000
_cell.angle_alpha   90.00
_cell.angle_beta   90.00
_cell.angle_gamma   90.00
#
_symmetry.space_group_name_H-M   'P 1'
#
loop_
_entity.id
_entity.type
_entity.pdbx_description
1 polymer ?
#
loop_
_entity_poly.entity_id
_entity_poly.type
_entity_poly.pdbx_seq_one_letter_code
_entity_poly.pdbx_strand_id
1 'polypeptide(L)' 'MDIQPFEMRLKESPAHVMSIEEEPDGNPLYHDILQYVKHQKYPECAAENDKRVIRRMSMV' A
#
# COMPACT_ATOMS: atom_id res chain seq x y z
N MET A 1 9.90 27.20 -32.99
CA MET A 1 9.25 25.94 -32.54
C MET A 1 8.39 26.33 -31.37
N ASP A 2 7.10 26.51 -31.58
CA ASP A 2 6.13 26.77 -30.51
C ASP A 2 5.81 25.43 -29.84
N ILE A 3 6.35 25.25 -28.64
CA ILE A 3 6.04 24.08 -27.80
C ILE A 3 4.74 24.44 -27.08
N GLN A 4 3.63 23.83 -27.49
CA GLN A 4 2.39 23.97 -26.72
C GLN A 4 2.59 23.38 -25.33
N PRO A 5 2.27 24.13 -24.25
CA PRO A 5 2.37 23.61 -22.90
C PRO A 5 1.33 22.51 -22.70
N PHE A 6 1.78 21.34 -22.26
CA PHE A 6 0.90 20.26 -21.84
C PHE A 6 0.39 20.57 -20.43
N GLU A 7 -0.90 20.87 -20.32
CA GLU A 7 -1.60 21.11 -19.07
C GLU A 7 -1.84 19.77 -18.35
N MET A 8 -0.97 19.46 -17.39
CA MET A 8 -1.12 18.26 -16.57
C MET A 8 -2.16 18.52 -15.47
N ARG A 9 -3.40 18.08 -15.69
CA ARG A 9 -4.47 18.18 -14.68
C ARG A 9 -4.21 17.20 -13.54
N LEU A 10 -4.03 17.72 -12.34
CA LEU A 10 -3.98 16.90 -11.13
C LEU A 10 -5.37 16.28 -10.90
N LYS A 11 -5.43 14.95 -10.81
CA LYS A 11 -6.67 14.24 -10.52
C LYS A 11 -6.98 14.40 -9.04
N GLU A 12 -8.06 15.12 -8.70
CA GLU A 12 -8.49 15.35 -7.31
C GLU A 12 -9.02 14.08 -6.64
N SER A 13 -9.43 13.09 -7.44
CA SER A 13 -9.76 11.76 -6.94
C SER A 13 -8.46 11.00 -6.64
N PRO A 14 -8.34 10.35 -5.46
CA PRO A 14 -7.26 9.40 -5.22
C PRO A 14 -7.16 8.44 -6.41
N ALA A 15 -5.97 8.23 -6.93
CA ALA A 15 -5.73 7.24 -7.97
C ALA A 15 -5.97 5.87 -7.35
N HIS A 16 -7.24 5.42 -7.34
CA HIS A 16 -7.77 4.17 -6.77
C HIS A 16 -6.73 3.48 -5.90
N VAL A 17 -6.40 4.10 -4.76
CA VAL A 17 -5.28 3.68 -3.93
C VAL A 17 -5.69 2.34 -3.40
N MET A 18 -5.06 1.28 -3.94
CA MET A 18 -5.21 -0.09 -3.52
C MET A 18 -6.69 -0.42 -3.24
N SER A 19 -7.39 -0.98 -4.23
CA SER A 19 -8.37 -2.01 -3.86
C SER A 19 -7.56 -2.97 -3.00
N ILE A 20 -7.69 -2.82 -1.68
CA ILE A 20 -6.78 -3.46 -0.75
C ILE A 20 -6.99 -4.92 -1.04
N GLU A 21 -5.96 -5.57 -1.57
CA GLU A 21 -6.05 -6.97 -1.99
C GLU A 21 -6.58 -7.68 -0.75
N GLU A 22 -7.84 -8.13 -0.85
CA GLU A 22 -8.45 -8.93 0.19
C GLU A 22 -7.60 -10.19 0.18
N GLU A 23 -6.70 -10.30 1.15
CA GLU A 23 -5.94 -11.51 1.34
C GLU A 23 -6.97 -12.64 1.59
N PRO A 24 -6.64 -13.89 1.25
CA PRO A 24 -7.59 -15.00 1.34
C PRO A 24 -8.18 -15.22 2.76
N ASP A 25 -7.59 -14.60 3.79
CA ASP A 25 -8.09 -14.56 5.17
C ASP A 25 -9.12 -13.45 5.44
N GLY A 26 -9.48 -12.67 4.42
CA GLY A 26 -10.48 -11.60 4.47
C GLY A 26 -9.98 -10.31 5.13
N ASN A 27 -8.70 -10.25 5.50
CA ASN A 27 -8.12 -9.05 6.07
C ASN A 27 -7.37 -8.25 4.99
N PRO A 28 -7.63 -6.94 4.88
CA PRO A 28 -6.84 -6.10 4.00
C PRO A 28 -5.39 -6.04 4.52
N LEU A 29 -4.40 -6.27 3.65
CA LEU A 29 -2.95 -6.16 3.94
C LEU A 29 -2.58 -4.86 4.69
N TYR A 30 -3.36 -3.79 4.50
CA TYR A 30 -3.29 -2.54 5.25
C TYR A 30 -3.35 -2.72 6.78
N HIS A 31 -4.21 -3.62 7.28
CA HIS A 31 -4.34 -3.91 8.70
C HIS A 31 -3.03 -4.44 9.29
N ASP A 32 -2.38 -5.35 8.57
CA ASP A 32 -1.15 -6.01 9.04
C ASP A 32 0.04 -5.05 9.01
N ILE A 33 0.09 -4.17 8.01
CA ILE A 33 1.05 -3.06 7.98
C ILE A 33 0.82 -2.14 9.18
N LEU A 34 -0.42 -1.74 9.44
CA LEU A 34 -0.75 -0.86 10.56
C LEU A 34 -0.37 -1.50 11.90
N GLN A 35 -0.65 -2.79 12.07
CA GLN A 35 -0.27 -3.54 13.26
C GLN A 35 1.25 -3.65 13.40
N TYR A 36 1.97 -3.88 12.30
CA TYR A 36 3.43 -3.93 12.28
C TYR A 36 4.05 -2.57 12.62
N VAL A 37 3.57 -1.47 12.03
CA VAL A 37 4.07 -0.13 12.36
C VAL A 37 3.85 0.19 13.84
N LYS A 38 2.67 -0.16 14.38
CA LYS A 38 2.30 0.15 15.77
C LYS A 38 3.03 -0.71 16.82
N HIS A 39 3.22 -2.01 16.55
CA HIS A 39 3.73 -2.95 17.55
C HIS A 39 5.08 -3.58 17.18
N GLN A 40 5.61 -3.31 15.99
CA GLN A 40 6.80 -3.95 15.42
C GLN A 40 6.71 -5.48 15.40
N LYS A 41 5.49 -6.01 15.22
CA LYS A 41 5.17 -7.44 15.20
C LYS A 41 4.42 -7.81 13.93
N TYR A 42 4.76 -8.97 13.38
CA TYR A 42 4.03 -9.57 12.25
C TYR A 42 2.82 -10.36 12.74
N PRO A 43 1.78 -10.52 11.90
CA PRO A 43 0.73 -11.50 12.13
C PRO A 43 1.32 -12.92 12.29
N GLU A 44 0.71 -13.75 13.13
CA GLU A 44 1.19 -15.11 13.40
C GLU A 44 1.16 -16.00 12.16
N CYS A 45 0.19 -15.76 11.27
CA CYS A 45 -0.01 -16.52 10.04
C CYS A 45 0.63 -15.86 8.80
N ALA A 46 1.35 -14.74 8.94
CA ALA A 46 1.94 -14.06 7.80
C ALA A 46 3.03 -14.92 7.15
N ALA A 47 2.91 -15.16 5.84
CA ALA A 47 3.95 -15.83 5.09
C ALA A 47 5.20 -14.94 5.02
N GLU A 48 6.36 -15.54 4.74
CA GLU A 48 7.61 -14.78 4.65
C GLU A 48 7.57 -13.70 3.54
N ASN A 49 6.79 -13.96 2.49
CA ASN A 49 6.54 -12.98 1.43
C ASN A 49 5.77 -11.76 1.96
N ASP A 50 4.75 -11.98 2.78
CA ASP A 50 3.89 -10.92 3.34
C ASP A 50 4.72 -10.07 4.32
N LYS A 51 5.55 -10.70 5.16
CA LYS A 51 6.50 -9.99 6.03
C LYS A 51 7.46 -9.09 5.24
N ARG A 52 7.93 -9.55 4.08
CA ARG A 52 8.81 -8.77 3.19
C ARG A 52 8.07 -7.57 2.59
N VAL A 53 6.82 -7.75 2.18
CA VAL A 53 5.97 -6.67 1.66
C VAL A 53 5.66 -5.66 2.75
N ILE A 54 5.24 -6.11 3.93
CA ILE A 54 4.97 -5.28 5.12
C ILE A 54 6.20 -4.44 5.47
N ARG A 55 7.41 -5.03 5.50
CA ARG A 55 8.67 -4.28 5.74
C ARG A 55 8.87 -3.17 4.73
N ARG A 56 8.69 -3.45 3.44
CA ARG A 56 8.89 -2.46 2.36
C ARG A 56 7.88 -1.33 2.44
N MET A 57 6.61 -1.66 2.69
CA MET A 57 5.54 -0.67 2.76
C MET A 57 5.56 0.17 4.04
N SER A 58 6.26 -0.28 5.09
CA SER A 58 6.40 0.44 6.35
C SER A 58 7.62 1.37 6.39
N MET A 59 8.46 1.39 5.34
CA MET A 59 9.68 2.20 5.26
C MET A 59 9.47 3.59 4.61
N VAL A 60 8.21 4.06 4.54
CA VAL A 60 7.88 5.41 4.04
C VAL A 60 8.20 6.49 5.07
#